data_AF-A0A0S2DNI9-F1
#
_entry.id   AF-A0A0S2DNI9-F1
#
_cell.length_a   1.000
_cell.length_b   1.000
_cell.length_c   1.000
_cell.angle_alpha   90.00
_cell.angle_beta   90.00
_cell.angle_gamma   90.00
#
_symmetry.space_group_name_H-M   'P 1'
#
loop_
_entity.id
_entity.type
_entity.pdbx_description
1 polymer ?
#
loop_
_entity_poly.entity_id
_entity_poly.type
_entity_poly.pdbx_seq_one_letter_code
_entity_poly.pdbx_strand_id
1 'polypeptide(L)'
;MTARFEDGTDAVRINRYEKRVHDADLATARRIAQSLGVPLAFLYADTVVLAEAILTLGLLSKSEQRKAVADLKARLAQAGGASEKD
;
A
#
# COMPACT_ATOMS: atom_id res chain seq x y z
N MET A 1 2.71 -51.48 -22.05
CA MET A 1 3.35 -50.96 -20.82
C MET A 1 3.40 -49.45 -20.96
N THR A 2 2.78 -48.78 -20.01
CA THR A 2 2.29 -47.38 -20.03
C THR A 2 3.35 -46.30 -20.19
N ALA A 3 2.92 -45.21 -20.82
CA ALA A 3 3.67 -44.00 -21.13
C ALA A 3 4.32 -43.36 -19.90
N ARG A 4 5.53 -42.87 -20.12
CA ARG A 4 6.37 -42.16 -19.16
C ARG A 4 5.74 -40.79 -18.88
N PHE A 5 5.51 -40.52 -17.59
CA PHE A 5 5.36 -39.21 -16.96
C PHE A 5 6.26 -38.16 -17.62
N GLU A 6 5.75 -36.96 -17.87
CA GLU A 6 6.48 -35.67 -17.84
C GLU A 6 5.49 -34.51 -18.08
N ASP A 7 4.84 -34.03 -17.02
CA ASP A 7 4.12 -32.74 -17.02
C ASP A 7 4.26 -32.07 -15.65
N GLY A 8 5.26 -31.18 -15.50
CA GLY A 8 5.42 -30.49 -14.21
C GLY A 8 6.44 -29.35 -14.13
N THR A 9 7.12 -28.98 -15.21
CA THR A 9 8.21 -27.98 -15.15
C THR A 9 7.82 -26.60 -15.68
N ASP A 10 6.74 -26.48 -16.47
CA ASP A 10 6.32 -25.19 -17.05
C ASP A 10 5.53 -24.32 -16.04
N ALA A 11 4.69 -24.91 -15.20
CA ALA A 11 3.94 -24.17 -14.17
C ALA A 11 4.85 -23.59 -13.07
N VAL A 12 5.96 -24.27 -12.75
CA VAL A 12 6.93 -23.82 -11.73
C VAL A 12 7.76 -22.63 -12.21
N ARG A 13 7.98 -22.52 -13.53
CA ARG A 13 8.71 -21.39 -14.13
C ARG A 13 7.84 -20.14 -14.16
N ILE A 14 6.59 -20.23 -14.61
CA ILE A 14 5.67 -19.09 -14.70
C ILE A 14 5.43 -18.47 -13.32
N ASN A 15 5.14 -19.29 -12.30
CA ASN A 15 4.86 -18.82 -10.92
C ASN A 15 6.07 -18.12 -10.26
N ARG A 16 7.30 -18.45 -10.68
CA ARG A 16 8.53 -17.83 -10.14
C ARG A 16 8.87 -16.50 -10.81
N TYR A 17 8.49 -16.29 -12.07
CA TYR A 17 8.73 -15.02 -12.76
C TYR A 17 7.72 -13.95 -12.34
N GLU A 18 6.42 -14.27 -12.19
CA GLU A 18 5.44 -13.30 -11.65
C GLU A 18 5.84 -12.79 -10.27
N LYS A 19 6.15 -13.70 -9.33
CA LYS A 19 6.57 -13.31 -7.97
C LYS A 19 7.86 -12.50 -7.94
N ARG A 20 8.87 -12.87 -8.73
CA ARG A 20 10.16 -12.13 -8.76
C ARG A 20 10.03 -10.74 -9.37
N VAL A 21 9.18 -10.58 -10.37
CA VAL A 21 8.94 -9.26 -10.98
C VAL A 21 8.21 -8.34 -9.99
N HIS A 22 7.19 -8.84 -9.28
CA HIS A 22 6.50 -8.06 -8.24
C HIS A 22 7.37 -7.75 -7.00
N ASP A 23 8.20 -8.69 -6.54
CA ASP A 23 9.10 -8.46 -5.41
C ASP A 23 10.24 -7.48 -5.76
N ALA A 24 10.77 -7.54 -6.99
CA ALA A 24 11.77 -6.60 -7.49
C ALA A 24 11.21 -5.17 -7.59
N ASP A 25 9.95 -5.04 -7.97
CA ASP A 25 9.25 -3.75 -8.04
C ASP A 25 9.08 -3.11 -6.66
N LEU A 26 8.61 -3.88 -5.66
CA LEU A 26 8.47 -3.39 -4.29
C LEU A 26 9.81 -2.99 -3.67
N ALA A 27 10.88 -3.77 -3.90
CA ALA A 27 12.22 -3.45 -3.41
C ALA A 27 12.76 -2.16 -4.06
N THR A 28 12.47 -1.96 -5.35
CA THR A 28 12.84 -0.75 -6.08
C THR A 28 12.06 0.46 -5.56
N ALA A 29 10.74 0.35 -5.41
CA ALA A 29 9.91 1.40 -4.84
C ALA A 29 10.33 1.78 -3.41
N ARG A 30 10.72 0.81 -2.58
CA ARG A 30 11.30 1.08 -1.24
C ARG A 30 12.57 1.90 -1.32
N ARG A 31 13.48 1.59 -2.26
CA ARG A 31 14.73 2.36 -2.45
C ARG A 31 14.44 3.79 -2.91
N ILE A 32 13.49 3.95 -3.83
CA ILE A 32 13.05 5.28 -4.29
C ILE A 32 12.47 6.07 -3.13
N ALA A 33 11.54 5.49 -2.37
CA ALA A 33 10.92 6.13 -1.21
C ALA A 33 11.96 6.57 -0.17
N GLN A 34 12.94 5.71 0.13
CA GLN A 34 14.05 6.03 1.02
C GLN A 34 14.93 7.16 0.48
N SER A 35 15.26 7.15 -0.82
CA SER A 35 16.03 8.22 -1.46
C SER A 35 15.32 9.56 -1.44
N LEU A 36 13.98 9.56 -1.47
CA LEU A 36 13.16 10.77 -1.41
C LEU A 36 12.79 11.17 0.03
N GLY A 37 13.09 10.32 1.03
CA GLY A 37 12.72 10.56 2.42
C GLY A 37 11.19 10.52 2.67
N VAL A 38 10.44 9.79 1.84
CA VAL A 38 8.97 9.72 1.92
C VAL A 38 8.49 8.32 2.33
N PRO A 39 7.27 8.18 2.90
CA PRO A 39 6.67 6.87 3.14
C PRO A 39 6.45 6.09 1.84
N LEU A 40 6.69 4.77 1.83
CA LEU A 40 6.48 3.93 0.64
C LEU A 40 5.07 4.08 0.05
N ALA A 41 4.05 4.18 0.91
CA ALA A 41 2.65 4.32 0.51
C ALA A 41 2.38 5.61 -0.30
N PHE A 42 3.24 6.63 -0.18
CA PHE A 42 3.14 7.86 -0.98
C PHE A 42 3.26 7.59 -2.48
N LEU A 43 4.10 6.62 -2.87
CA LEU A 43 4.32 6.28 -4.29
C LEU A 43 3.12 5.58 -4.95
N TYR A 44 2.18 5.08 -4.15
CA TYR A 44 1.04 4.28 -4.60
C TYR A 44 -0.32 4.92 -4.26
N ALA A 45 -0.34 6.17 -3.82
CA ALA A 45 -1.57 6.84 -3.47
C ALA A 45 -2.41 7.15 -4.72
N ASP A 46 -3.70 6.77 -4.70
CA ASP A 46 -4.59 6.93 -5.87
C ASP A 46 -4.90 8.40 -6.21
N THR A 47 -4.84 9.29 -5.22
CA THR A 47 -5.16 10.72 -5.40
C THR A 47 -4.10 11.60 -4.76
N VAL A 48 -3.96 12.82 -5.29
CA VAL A 48 -3.05 13.85 -4.74
C VAL A 48 -3.36 14.12 -3.26
N VAL A 49 -4.63 14.21 -2.89
CA VAL A 49 -5.06 14.44 -1.51
C VAL A 49 -4.63 13.29 -0.59
N LEU A 50 -4.75 12.04 -1.04
CA LEU A 50 -4.30 10.88 -0.26
C LEU A 50 -2.77 10.85 -0.15
N ALA A 51 -2.05 11.20 -1.21
CA ALA A 51 -0.60 11.30 -1.20
C ALA A 51 -0.13 12.35 -0.18
N GLU A 52 -0.72 13.54 -0.20
CA GLU A 52 -0.46 14.61 0.76
C GLU A 52 -0.76 14.17 2.20
N ALA A 53 -1.87 13.47 2.44
CA ALA A 53 -2.22 12.97 3.76
C ALA A 53 -1.18 11.94 4.26
N ILE A 54 -0.77 11.00 3.40
CA ILE A 54 0.25 10.00 3.73
C ILE A 54 1.59 10.66 4.04
N LEU A 55 2.01 11.60 3.20
CA LEU A 55 3.27 12.32 3.39
C LEU A 55 3.25 13.12 4.69
N THR A 56 2.19 13.92 4.91
CA THR A 56 2.04 14.75 6.10
C THR A 56 2.05 13.91 7.37
N LEU A 57 1.28 12.81 7.40
CA LEU A 57 1.31 11.87 8.54
C LEU A 57 2.69 11.25 8.73
N GLY A 58 3.38 10.90 7.65
CA GLY A 58 4.72 10.32 7.68
C GLY A 58 5.77 11.22 8.31
N LEU A 59 5.61 12.54 8.22
CA LEU A 59 6.53 13.53 8.79
C LEU A 59 6.26 13.84 10.27
N LEU A 60 5.09 13.48 10.80
CA LEU A 60 4.71 13.72 12.19
C LEU A 60 5.32 12.68 13.15
N SER A 61 5.46 13.05 14.43
CA SER A 61 5.80 12.08 15.46
C SER A 61 4.70 11.04 15.65
N LYS A 62 5.02 9.86 16.20
CA LYS A 62 4.01 8.83 16.48
C LYS A 62 2.85 9.33 17.34
N SER A 63 3.09 10.30 18.23
CA SER A 63 2.05 10.89 19.08
C SER A 63 1.09 11.76 18.27
N GLU A 64 1.65 12.62 17.40
CA GLU A 64 0.89 13.49 16.52
C GLU A 64 0.13 12.72 15.45
N GLN A 65 0.71 11.66 14.89
CA GLN A 65 0.01 10.74 13.98
C GLN A 65 -1.26 10.17 14.62
N ARG A 66 -1.18 9.72 15.88
CA ARG A 66 -2.34 9.18 16.60
C ARG A 66 -3.41 10.25 16.82
N LYS A 67 -3.02 11.47 17.16
CA LYS A 67 -3.93 12.62 17.32
C LYS A 67 -4.62 12.95 16.00
N ALA A 68 -3.87 13.11 14.92
CA ALA A 68 -4.41 13.42 13.60
C ALA A 68 -5.41 12.35 13.12
N VAL A 69 -5.09 11.07 13.30
CA VAL A 69 -6.02 9.97 12.97
C VAL A 69 -7.27 10.01 13.85
N ALA A 70 -7.15 10.34 15.15
CA ALA A 70 -8.31 10.48 16.03
C ALA A 70 -9.23 11.63 15.59
N ASP A 71 -8.67 12.78 15.21
CA ASP A 71 -9.43 13.93 14.72
C ASP A 71 -10.18 13.60 13.41
N LEU A 72 -9.52 12.90 12.48
CA LEU A 72 -10.17 12.44 11.24
C LEU A 72 -11.32 11.48 11.52
N LYS A 73 -11.15 10.54 12.46
CA LYS A 73 -12.24 9.64 12.89
C LYS A 73 -13.40 10.39 13.54
N ALA A 74 -13.12 11.39 14.37
CA ALA A 74 -14.15 12.21 15.00
C ALA A 74 -14.95 13.01 13.97
N ARG A 75 -14.30 13.53 12.92
CA ARG A 75 -14.99 14.22 11.80
C ARG A 75 -15.90 13.27 11.02
N LEU A 76 -15.45 12.04 10.78
CA LEU A 76 -16.27 11.02 10.12
C LEU A 76 -17.52 10.69 10.94
N ALA A 77 -17.39 10.56 12.26
CA ALA A 77 -18.53 10.32 13.15
C ALA A 77 -19.54 11.49 13.13
N GLN A 78 -19.05 12.74 13.07
CA GLN A 78 -19.89 13.94 12.98
C GLN A 78 -20.58 14.07 11.61
N ALA A 79 -19.90 13.69 10.53
CA ALA A 79 -20.47 13.69 9.19
C ALA A 79 -21.56 12.61 9.03
N GLY A 80 -21.38 11.43 9.66
CA GLY A 80 -22.39 10.39 9.69
C GLY A 80 -23.65 10.76 10.49
N GLY A 81 -23.52 11.61 11.52
CA GLY A 81 -24.66 12.09 12.32
C GLY A 81 -25.47 13.23 11.68
N ALA A 82 -24.99 13.82 10.58
CA ALA A 82 -25.67 14.92 9.89
C ALA A 82 -26.65 14.45 8.79
N SER A 83 -26.57 13.19 8.34
CA SER A 83 -27.42 12.63 7.28
C SER A 83 -28.72 11.97 7.76
N GLU A 84 -29.05 12.02 9.06
CA GLU A 84 -30.25 11.37 9.64
C GLU A 84 -31.30 12.37 10.16
N LYS A 85 -31.29 13.62 9.66
CA LYS A 85 -32.20 14.69 10.10
C LYS A 85 -33.06 15.32 9.01
N ASP A 86 -33.24 14.65 7.86
CA ASP A 86 -34.21 15.05 6.82
C ASP A 86 -35.35 14.03 6.70
#